data_AF-A0A813DXK8-F1
#
_entry.id   AF-A0A813DXK8-F1
#
_cell.length_a   1.000
_cell.length_b   1.000
_cell.length_c   1.000
_cell.angle_alpha   90.00
_cell.angle_beta   90.00
_cell.angle_gamma   90.00
#
_symmetry.space_group_name_H-M   'P 1'
#
loop_
_entity.id
_entity.type
_entity.pdbx_description
1 polymer ?
#
loop_
_entity_poly.entity_id
_entity_poly.type
_entity_poly.pdbx_seq_one_letter_code
_entity_poly.pdbx_strand_id
1 'polypeptide(L)'
;MDCFSRVWLMMSGCFVLVGICVAVYGATTIQNAEASDYNPATCTRVKELGPTCTRSSGRRRVSCSWSCTYTMHSDVPGATDHDAPGGANNDSCTQFSCTSNSAFNCTTGCTSVVQDGEEVRLTFTSQAAEVTGGVLLLCFGLLFCCIASCFFCCGLGTGMGREPPGSSDSDSA
;
A
#
# COMPACT_ATOMS: atom_id res chain seq x y z
N MET A 1 1.44 7.01 39.29
CA MET A 1 2.11 6.72 37.98
C MET A 1 1.18 5.96 37.03
N ASP A 2 -0.10 5.83 37.40
CA ASP A 2 -1.04 4.87 36.81
C ASP A 2 -1.68 5.37 35.51
N CYS A 3 -1.80 6.69 35.33
CA CYS A 3 -2.27 7.28 34.07
C CYS A 3 -1.30 7.03 32.91
N PHE A 4 0.01 7.16 33.14
CA PHE A 4 1.01 6.94 32.10
C PHE A 4 1.01 5.49 31.63
N SER A 5 0.92 4.54 32.56
CA SER A 5 0.86 3.11 32.26
C SER A 5 -0.42 2.73 31.48
N ARG A 6 -1.58 3.30 31.85
CA ARG A 6 -2.85 3.04 31.14
C ARG A 6 -2.87 3.61 29.71
N VAL A 7 -2.41 4.85 29.53
CA VAL A 7 -2.30 5.46 28.19
C VAL A 7 -1.31 4.68 27.32
N TRP A 8 -0.21 4.21 27.91
CA TRP A 8 0.80 3.42 27.22
C TRP A 8 0.28 2.04 26.77
N LEU A 9 -0.46 1.33 27.62
CA LEU A 9 -1.10 0.06 27.28
C LEU A 9 -2.15 0.22 26.16
N MET A 10 -2.94 1.31 26.19
CA MET A 10 -3.89 1.60 25.12
C MET A 10 -3.20 1.87 23.78
N MET A 11 -2.13 2.65 23.77
CA MET A 11 -1.37 2.91 22.54
C MET A 11 -0.73 1.63 21.99
N SER A 12 -0.14 0.79 22.86
CA SER A 12 0.42 -0.51 22.47
C SER A 12 -0.63 -1.43 21.85
N GLY A 13 -1.83 -1.51 22.44
CA GLY A 13 -2.95 -2.29 21.88
C GLY A 13 -3.37 -1.82 20.49
N CYS A 14 -3.47 -0.50 20.28
CA CYS A 14 -3.75 0.06 18.96
C CYS A 14 -2.69 -0.32 17.92
N PHE A 15 -1.40 -0.29 18.30
CA PHE A 15 -0.32 -0.67 17.41
C PHE A 15 -0.34 -2.16 17.02
N VAL A 16 -0.70 -3.05 17.94
CA VAL A 16 -0.90 -4.48 17.62
C VAL A 16 -2.04 -4.64 16.63
N LEU A 17 -3.19 -3.99 16.87
CA LEU A 17 -4.34 -4.06 15.97
C LEU A 17 -4.00 -3.56 14.56
N VAL A 18 -3.32 -2.41 14.46
CA VAL A 18 -2.87 -1.87 13.17
C VAL A 18 -1.90 -2.83 12.48
N GLY A 19 -0.94 -3.40 13.21
CA GLY A 19 0.00 -4.38 12.66
C GLY A 19 -0.70 -5.63 12.11
N ILE A 20 -1.70 -6.16 12.84
CA ILE A 20 -2.50 -7.30 12.37
C ILE A 20 -3.28 -6.93 11.12
N CYS A 21 -3.95 -5.77 11.10
CA CYS A 21 -4.70 -5.31 9.92
C CYS A 21 -3.79 -5.20 8.68
N VAL A 22 -2.59 -4.64 8.84
CA VAL A 22 -1.61 -4.54 7.75
C VAL A 22 -1.12 -5.92 7.30
N ALA A 23 -0.87 -6.83 8.23
CA ALA A 23 -0.44 -8.20 7.90
C ALA A 23 -1.53 -8.99 7.15
N VAL A 24 -2.79 -8.89 7.59
CA VAL A 24 -3.94 -9.50 6.91
C VAL A 24 -4.12 -8.90 5.53
N TYR A 25 -4.01 -7.58 5.40
CA TYR A 25 -4.09 -6.91 4.10
C TYR A 25 -2.99 -7.39 3.15
N GLY A 26 -1.75 -7.50 3.62
CA GLY A 26 -0.64 -8.09 2.87
C GLY A 26 -0.93 -9.52 2.41
N ALA A 27 -1.42 -10.38 3.32
CA ALA A 27 -1.78 -11.77 3.01
C ALA A 27 -2.88 -11.87 1.95
N THR A 28 -3.95 -11.08 2.10
CA THR A 28 -5.05 -11.05 1.11
C THR A 28 -4.58 -10.55 -0.26
N THR A 29 -3.64 -9.61 -0.30
CA THR A 29 -3.07 -9.11 -1.56
C THR A 29 -2.29 -10.21 -2.28
N ILE A 30 -1.51 -11.02 -1.54
CA ILE A 30 -0.79 -12.16 -2.12
C ILE A 30 -1.77 -13.21 -2.64
N GLN A 31 -2.77 -13.60 -1.83
CA GLN A 31 -3.76 -14.59 -2.24
C GLN A 31 -4.55 -14.15 -3.48
N ASN A 32 -4.94 -12.88 -3.54
CA ASN A 32 -5.65 -12.33 -4.69
C ASN A 32 -4.76 -12.32 -5.94
N ALA A 33 -3.46 -12.04 -5.79
CA ALA A 33 -2.51 -12.06 -6.90
C ALA A 33 -2.21 -13.49 -7.38
N GLU A 34 -2.26 -14.51 -6.51
CA GLU A 34 -2.10 -15.91 -6.91
C GLU A 34 -3.38 -16.51 -7.53
N ALA A 35 -4.54 -16.08 -7.06
CA ALA A 35 -5.84 -16.52 -7.58
C ALA A 35 -6.23 -15.82 -8.90
N SER A 36 -5.46 -14.81 -9.31
CA SER A 36 -5.72 -14.05 -10.53
C SER A 36 -4.72 -14.40 -11.63
N ASP A 37 -5.20 -14.52 -12.85
CA ASP A 37 -4.38 -14.67 -14.05
C ASP A 37 -3.99 -13.29 -14.60
N TYR A 38 -2.68 -13.12 -14.84
CA TYR A 38 -2.09 -11.88 -15.33
C TYR A 38 -1.78 -12.05 -16.81
N ASN A 39 -2.69 -11.59 -17.66
CA ASN A 39 -2.54 -11.67 -19.11
C ASN A 39 -1.93 -10.38 -19.66
N PRO A 40 -0.96 -10.47 -20.58
CA PRO A 40 -0.44 -9.28 -21.25
C PRO A 40 -1.59 -8.59 -22.00
N ALA A 41 -1.76 -7.29 -21.77
CA ALA A 41 -2.75 -6.44 -22.40
C ALA A 41 -2.06 -5.34 -23.21
N THR A 42 -2.78 -4.78 -24.18
CA THR A 42 -2.27 -3.71 -25.04
C THR A 42 -2.79 -2.36 -24.56
N CYS A 43 -1.90 -1.47 -24.14
CA CYS A 43 -2.27 -0.14 -23.70
C CYS A 43 -1.92 0.90 -24.75
N THR A 44 -2.94 1.57 -25.28
CA THR A 44 -2.75 2.61 -26.28
C THR A 44 -3.02 3.98 -25.68
N ARG A 45 -2.17 4.96 -26.04
CA ARG A 45 -2.35 6.34 -25.59
C ARG A 45 -3.39 7.01 -26.49
N VAL A 46 -4.57 7.28 -25.94
CA VAL A 46 -5.70 7.81 -26.73
C VAL A 46 -5.83 9.33 -26.62
N LYS A 47 -5.46 9.93 -25.47
CA LYS A 47 -5.62 11.38 -25.32
C LYS A 47 -4.48 12.04 -24.54
N GLU A 48 -3.87 13.03 -25.19
CA GLU A 48 -2.93 13.97 -24.58
C GLU A 48 -3.64 15.33 -24.52
N LEU A 49 -4.02 15.74 -23.31
CA LEU A 49 -4.50 17.09 -23.07
C LEU A 49 -3.30 17.95 -22.71
N GLY A 50 -3.01 18.91 -23.58
CA GLY A 50 -1.87 19.82 -23.48
C GLY A 50 -1.81 20.61 -22.16
N PRO A 51 -0.74 21.38 -21.95
CA PRO A 51 -0.46 21.98 -20.65
C PRO A 51 -1.57 22.98 -20.29
N THR A 52 -2.34 22.65 -19.26
CA THR A 52 -3.29 23.57 -18.65
C THR A 52 -2.51 24.45 -17.70
N CYS A 53 -2.26 25.69 -18.12
CA CYS A 53 -1.50 26.65 -17.32
C CYS A 53 -2.44 27.53 -16.49
N THR A 54 -2.45 27.34 -15.18
CA THR A 54 -3.20 28.20 -14.25
C THR A 54 -2.30 29.32 -13.73
N ARG A 55 -2.70 30.57 -13.96
CA ARG A 55 -2.04 31.75 -13.40
C ARG A 55 -2.62 32.01 -12.01
N SER A 56 -1.86 31.71 -10.96
CA SER A 56 -2.29 32.03 -9.59
C SER A 56 -2.27 33.54 -9.37
N SER A 57 -3.39 34.11 -8.90
CA SER A 57 -3.65 35.56 -8.78
C SER A 57 -2.74 36.32 -7.80
N GLY A 58 -1.76 35.67 -7.17
CA GLY A 58 -0.85 36.29 -6.19
C GLY A 58 0.66 36.04 -6.39
N ARG A 59 1.08 35.24 -7.38
CA ARG A 59 2.52 34.95 -7.63
C ARG A 59 2.84 35.04 -9.13
N ARG A 60 4.01 35.58 -9.48
CA ARG A 60 4.55 35.59 -10.87
C ARG A 60 4.87 34.20 -11.44
N ARG A 61 4.48 33.10 -10.77
CA ARG A 61 4.76 31.74 -11.25
C ARG A 61 3.55 31.20 -12.01
N VAL A 62 3.78 30.85 -13.27
CA VAL A 62 2.85 30.07 -14.08
C VAL A 62 3.13 28.60 -13.77
N SER A 63 2.13 27.88 -13.26
CA SER A 63 2.19 26.43 -13.13
C SER A 63 1.44 25.81 -14.29
N CYS A 64 2.14 25.04 -15.13
CA CYS A 64 1.53 24.28 -16.21
C CYS A 64 1.45 22.81 -15.78
N SER A 65 0.26 22.24 -15.88
CA SER A 65 0.02 20.82 -15.62
C SER A 65 -0.41 20.13 -16.91
N TRP A 66 0.18 18.98 -17.20
CA TRP A 66 -0.26 18.11 -18.28
C TRP A 66 -1.21 17.05 -17.72
N SER A 67 -2.19 16.63 -18.52
CA SER A 67 -3.10 15.53 -18.16
C SER A 67 -3.20 14.55 -19.30
N CYS A 68 -3.09 13.26 -18.97
CA CYS A 68 -3.00 12.20 -19.96
C CYS A 68 -4.08 11.16 -19.67
N THR A 69 -4.73 10.67 -20.72
CA THR A 69 -5.68 9.57 -20.64
C THR A 69 -5.22 8.46 -21.57
N TYR A 70 -5.09 7.26 -21.01
CA TYR A 70 -4.70 6.05 -21.71
C TYR A 70 -5.91 5.15 -21.81
N THR A 71 -6.14 4.56 -22.98
CA THR A 71 -7.18 3.54 -23.15
C THR A 71 -6.49 2.20 -23.18
N MET A 72 -6.94 1.34 -22.28
CA MET A 72 -6.43 0.01 -22.08
C MET A 72 -7.37 -0.97 -22.77
N HIS A 73 -6.82 -1.84 -23.62
CA HIS A 73 -7.56 -2.89 -24.30
C HIS A 73 -7.00 -4.26 -23.88
N SER A 74 -7.91 -5.16 -23.52
CA SER A 74 -7.62 -6.53 -23.14
C SER A 74 -8.10 -7.45 -24.26
N ASP A 75 -7.27 -8.43 -24.64
CA ASP A 75 -7.63 -9.40 -25.69
C ASP A 75 -8.64 -10.46 -25.21
N VAL A 76 -9.16 -10.32 -23.98
CA VAL A 76 -10.15 -11.23 -23.39
C VAL A 76 -11.52 -11.01 -24.06
N PRO A 77 -12.20 -12.07 -24.54
CA PRO A 77 -13.51 -11.95 -25.17
C PRO A 77 -14.54 -11.29 -24.23
N GLY A 78 -15.11 -10.17 -24.67
CA GLY A 78 -16.10 -9.41 -23.88
C GLY A 78 -15.52 -8.29 -23.01
N ALA A 79 -14.20 -8.08 -23.04
CA ALA A 79 -13.57 -6.97 -22.34
C ALA A 79 -14.05 -5.61 -22.88
N THR A 80 -14.28 -4.67 -21.96
CA THR A 80 -14.57 -3.27 -22.27
C THR A 80 -13.31 -2.44 -22.24
N ASP A 81 -13.20 -1.47 -23.15
CA ASP A 81 -12.11 -0.49 -23.10
C ASP A 81 -12.23 0.35 -21.83
N HIS A 82 -11.11 0.48 -21.11
CA HIS A 82 -11.05 1.28 -19.90
C HIS A 82 -10.08 2.46 -20.06
N ASP A 83 -10.57 3.66 -19.75
CA ASP A 83 -9.77 4.87 -19.73
C ASP A 83 -9.15 5.08 -18.34
N ALA A 84 -7.83 5.14 -18.29
CA ALA A 84 -7.07 5.41 -17.07
C ALA A 84 -6.33 6.75 -17.18
N PRO A 85 -6.39 7.62 -16.15
CA PRO A 85 -5.54 8.79 -16.08
C PRO A 85 -4.09 8.35 -15.87
N GLY A 86 -3.16 9.07 -16.50
CA GLY A 86 -1.74 8.75 -16.36
C GLY A 86 -0.86 9.92 -15.98
N GLY A 87 0.35 9.56 -15.53
CA GLY A 87 1.37 10.51 -15.11
C GLY A 87 1.87 11.40 -16.25
N ALA A 88 2.21 12.64 -15.92
CA ALA A 88 2.78 13.61 -16.83
C ALA A 88 3.94 14.38 -16.18
N ASN A 89 5.02 14.62 -16.93
CA ASN A 89 6.07 15.58 -16.58
C ASN A 89 5.77 16.93 -17.24
N ASN A 90 6.60 17.92 -16.92
CA ASN A 90 6.56 19.27 -17.47
C ASN A 90 6.59 19.34 -19.01
N ASP A 91 7.11 18.31 -19.67
CA ASP A 91 7.34 18.32 -21.13
C ASP A 91 6.51 17.29 -21.91
N SER A 92 5.93 16.29 -21.23
CA SER A 92 5.15 15.23 -21.90
C SER A 92 4.36 14.37 -20.90
N CYS A 93 3.41 13.61 -21.42
CA CYS A 93 2.85 12.45 -20.71
C CYS A 93 3.95 11.42 -20.41
N THR A 94 4.28 11.19 -19.12
CA THR A 94 5.45 10.39 -18.69
C THR A 94 5.12 9.08 -18.02
N GLN A 95 3.87 8.63 -18.04
CA GLN A 95 3.57 7.28 -17.56
C GLN A 95 4.34 6.20 -18.34
N PHE A 96 4.76 6.50 -19.57
CA PHE A 96 5.64 5.66 -20.38
C PHE A 96 6.84 6.47 -20.85
N SER A 97 7.81 6.66 -19.96
CA SER A 97 9.12 7.17 -20.36
C SER A 97 9.82 6.10 -21.21
N CYS A 98 9.49 6.04 -22.49
CA CYS A 98 10.37 5.41 -23.47
C CYS A 98 11.57 6.34 -23.64
N THR A 99 12.60 6.14 -22.81
CA THR A 99 13.89 6.77 -23.04
C THR A 99 14.37 6.32 -24.42
N SER A 100 14.56 7.30 -25.29
CA SER A 100 14.70 7.27 -26.76
C SER A 100 15.86 6.44 -27.34
N ASN A 101 16.49 5.57 -26.54
CA ASN A 101 17.66 4.75 -26.93
C ASN A 101 17.39 3.24 -27.01
N SER A 102 16.13 2.79 -26.92
CA SER A 102 15.82 1.37 -27.02
C SER A 102 15.20 1.06 -28.38
N ALA A 103 15.95 0.39 -29.25
CA ALA A 103 15.53 -0.09 -30.57
C ALA A 103 14.47 -1.22 -30.54
N PHE A 104 13.67 -1.27 -29.48
CA PHE A 104 12.59 -2.23 -29.29
C PHE A 104 11.30 -1.44 -29.15
N ASN A 105 10.35 -1.70 -30.05
CA ASN A 105 8.98 -1.23 -30.04
C ASN A 105 8.48 -1.00 -28.60
N CYS A 106 8.13 0.24 -28.27
CA CYS A 106 7.53 0.60 -26.99
C CYS A 106 6.20 -0.13 -26.81
N THR A 107 6.27 -1.36 -26.31
CA THR A 107 5.15 -2.12 -25.82
C THR A 107 5.00 -1.74 -24.36
N THR A 108 4.08 -0.82 -24.12
CA THR A 108 3.57 -0.38 -22.83
C THR A 108 2.88 -1.57 -22.17
N GLY A 109 3.66 -2.45 -21.52
CA GLY A 109 3.15 -3.65 -20.89
C GLY A 109 2.16 -3.30 -19.79
N CYS A 110 0.87 -3.34 -20.11
CA CYS A 110 -0.18 -3.42 -19.12
C CYS A 110 -0.67 -4.84 -19.04
N THR A 111 -1.32 -5.15 -17.94
CA THR A 111 -1.71 -6.51 -17.61
C THR A 111 -3.17 -6.47 -17.25
N SER A 112 -3.99 -7.31 -17.90
CA SER A 112 -5.34 -7.56 -17.42
C SER A 112 -5.27 -8.61 -16.32
N VAL A 113 -5.97 -8.33 -15.23
CA VAL A 113 -6.11 -9.21 -14.09
C VAL A 113 -7.46 -9.90 -14.24
N VAL A 114 -7.41 -11.19 -14.57
CA VAL A 114 -8.58 -12.04 -14.77
C VAL A 114 -8.77 -12.90 -13.53
N GLN A 115 -9.97 -12.89 -12.96
CA GLN A 115 -10.34 -13.72 -11.81
C GLN A 115 -11.61 -14.49 -12.16
N ASP A 116 -11.62 -15.80 -11.95
CA ASP A 116 -12.76 -16.67 -12.28
C ASP A 116 -13.24 -16.57 -13.75
N GLY A 117 -12.35 -16.21 -14.67
CA GLY A 117 -12.66 -16.06 -16.10
C GLY A 117 -13.25 -14.70 -16.49
N GLU A 118 -13.41 -13.77 -15.55
CA GLU A 118 -13.84 -12.39 -15.82
C GLU A 118 -12.70 -11.39 -15.57
N GLU A 119 -12.63 -10.34 -16.39
CA GLU A 119 -11.67 -9.27 -16.19
C GLU A 119 -12.08 -8.38 -15.03
N VAL A 120 -11.30 -8.41 -13.94
CA VAL A 120 -11.60 -7.64 -12.73
C VAL A 120 -11.02 -6.24 -12.81
N ARG A 121 -9.81 -6.11 -13.37
CA ARG A 121 -9.12 -4.82 -13.50
C ARG A 121 -7.98 -4.87 -14.51
N LEU A 122 -7.63 -3.71 -15.03
CA LEU A 122 -6.39 -3.48 -15.76
C LEU A 122 -5.38 -2.79 -14.84
N THR A 123 -4.14 -3.27 -14.89
CA THR A 123 -3.07 -2.76 -14.04
C THR A 123 -1.79 -2.60 -14.84
N PHE A 124 -0.95 -1.67 -14.40
CA PHE A 124 0.43 -1.53 -14.86
C PHE A 124 1.40 -2.34 -14.01
N THR A 125 0.90 -2.95 -12.94
CA THR A 125 1.69 -3.70 -11.98
C THR A 125 1.68 -5.17 -12.36
N SER A 126 2.85 -5.76 -12.53
CA SER A 126 2.96 -7.21 -12.76
C SER A 126 2.59 -7.99 -11.50
N GLN A 127 2.19 -9.26 -11.68
CA GLN A 127 1.95 -10.20 -10.57
C GLN A 127 3.10 -10.19 -9.56
N ALA A 128 4.34 -10.25 -10.05
CA ALA A 128 5.53 -10.23 -9.21
C ALA A 128 5.62 -8.98 -8.33
N ALA A 129 5.27 -7.80 -8.87
CA ALA A 129 5.29 -6.56 -8.12
C ALA A 129 4.17 -6.49 -7.05
N GLU A 130 2.97 -6.99 -7.35
CA GLU A 130 1.88 -7.06 -6.37
C GLU A 130 2.17 -8.07 -5.25
N VAL A 131 2.69 -9.25 -5.59
CA VAL A 131 3.13 -10.25 -4.60
C VAL A 131 4.25 -9.68 -3.73
N THR A 132 5.26 -9.03 -4.33
CA THR A 132 6.36 -8.40 -3.57
C THR A 132 5.84 -7.32 -2.63
N GLY A 133 4.91 -6.47 -3.08
CA GLY A 133 4.27 -5.46 -2.24
C GLY A 133 3.50 -6.09 -1.08
N GLY A 134 2.73 -7.14 -1.34
CA GLY A 134 2.01 -7.91 -0.32
C GLY A 134 2.94 -8.54 0.72
N VAL A 135 4.07 -9.13 0.28
CA VAL A 135 5.09 -9.71 1.17
C VAL A 135 5.71 -8.64 2.07
N LEU A 136 6.04 -7.47 1.52
CA LEU A 136 6.57 -6.36 2.31
C LEU A 136 5.56 -5.92 3.39
N LEU A 137 4.30 -5.70 3.01
CA LEU A 137 3.22 -5.36 3.94
C LEU A 137 3.07 -6.41 5.05
N LEU A 138 3.09 -7.70 4.69
CA LEU A 138 3.01 -8.80 5.64
C LEU A 138 4.18 -8.79 6.62
N CYS A 139 5.41 -8.64 6.13
CA CYS A 139 6.61 -8.55 6.96
C CYS A 139 6.58 -7.34 7.89
N PHE A 140 6.19 -6.16 7.39
CA PHE A 140 6.07 -4.95 8.20
C PHE A 140 5.00 -5.11 9.29
N GLY A 141 3.83 -5.65 8.96
CA GLY A 141 2.76 -5.90 9.93
C GLY A 141 3.18 -6.85 11.05
N LEU A 142 3.86 -7.95 10.71
CA LEU A 142 4.38 -8.91 11.68
C LEU A 142 5.46 -8.32 12.58
N LEU A 143 6.42 -7.59 12.01
CA LEU A 143 7.47 -6.90 12.79
C LEU A 143 6.85 -5.92 13.78
N PHE A 144 5.86 -5.15 13.34
CA PHE A 144 5.17 -4.19 14.20
C PHE A 144 4.43 -4.86 15.37
N CYS A 145 3.77 -6.00 15.10
CA CYS A 145 3.13 -6.81 16.15
C CYS A 145 4.13 -7.41 17.14
N CYS A 146 5.25 -7.94 16.65
CA CYS A 146 6.30 -8.50 17.49
C CYS A 146 6.90 -7.44 18.42
N ILE A 147 7.19 -6.25 17.89
CA ILE A 147 7.72 -5.15 18.69
C ILE A 147 6.70 -4.71 19.75
N ALA A 148 5.44 -4.50 19.35
CA ALA A 148 4.40 -4.04 20.27
C ALA A 148 4.09 -5.07 21.39
N SER A 149 4.12 -6.37 21.09
CA SER A 149 3.91 -7.43 22.08
C SER A 149 5.07 -7.56 23.07
N CYS A 150 6.33 -7.39 22.63
CA CYS A 150 7.47 -7.32 23.54
C CYS A 150 7.32 -6.19 24.58
N PHE A 151 6.83 -5.03 24.18
CA PHE A 151 6.58 -3.92 25.10
C PHE A 151 5.42 -4.21 26.08
N PHE A 152 4.38 -4.92 25.63
CA PHE A 152 3.26 -5.32 26.49
C PHE A 152 3.70 -6.32 27.58
N CYS A 153 4.49 -7.35 27.20
CA CYS A 153 5.02 -8.33 28.14
C CYS A 153 5.96 -7.72 29.19
N CYS A 154 6.86 -6.82 28.78
CA CYS A 154 7.76 -6.13 29.69
C CYS A 154 7.04 -5.11 30.61
N GLY A 155 5.95 -4.50 30.13
CA GLY A 155 5.15 -3.55 30.92
C GLY A 155 4.35 -4.19 32.05
N LEU A 156 3.89 -5.42 31.89
CA LEU A 156 3.14 -6.15 32.93
C LEU A 156 4.06 -6.85 33.94
N GLY A 157 5.26 -7.28 33.53
CA GLY A 157 6.21 -8.00 34.39
C GLY A 157 6.79 -7.18 35.56
N THR A 158 6.73 -5.85 35.50
CA THR A 158 7.22 -4.97 36.59
C THR A 158 6.13 -4.61 37.61
N GLY A 159 4.87 -5.02 37.40
CA GLY A 159 3.73 -4.62 38.24
C GLY A 159 3.28 -5.63 39.30
N MET A 160 3.65 -6.91 39.18
CA MET A 160 3.11 -7.99 40.05
C MET A 160 4.06 -8.48 41.16
N GLY A 161 5.21 -7.85 41.36
CA GLY A 161 6.22 -8.29 42.35
C GLY A 161 6.15 -7.62 43.73
N ARG A 162 5.10 -6.87 44.07
CA ARG A 162 4.99 -6.22 45.39
C ARG A 162 4.02 -6.99 46.28
N GLU A 163 4.50 -8.12 46.81
CA GLU A 163 3.90 -8.73 48.00
C GLU A 163 3.84 -7.66 49.10
N PRO A 164 2.65 -7.41 49.71
CA PRO A 164 2.59 -6.57 50.89
C PRO A 164 3.43 -7.24 51.99
N PRO A 165 4.30 -6.52 52.72
CA PRO A 165 5.03 -7.10 53.82
C PRO A 165 4.02 -7.66 54.82
N GLY A 166 4.09 -8.97 55.05
CA GLY A 166 3.28 -9.66 56.05
C GLY A 166 3.41 -8.94 57.38
N SER A 167 2.26 -8.57 57.95
CA SER A 167 2.16 -8.11 59.32
C SER A 167 2.56 -9.28 60.22
N SER A 168 3.80 -9.24 60.72
CA SER A 168 4.21 -10.10 61.82
C SER A 168 3.43 -9.69 63.06
N ASP A 169 2.37 -10.41 63.35
CA ASP A 169 1.72 -10.42 64.66
C ASP A 169 2.77 -10.71 65.72
N SER A 170 3.06 -9.70 66.55
CA SER A 170 3.87 -9.84 67.74
C SER A 170 2.94 -10.01 68.94
N ASP A 171 2.33 -11.19 69.03
CA ASP A 171 1.83 -11.73 70.29
C ASP A 171 3.02 -12.33 71.04
N SER A 172 3.46 -11.68 72.12
CA SER A 172 4.18 -12.34 73.21
C SER A 172 4.03 -11.53 74.49
N ALA A 173 3.54 -12.25 75.49
CA ALA A 173 3.18 -11.86 76.84
C ALA A 173 4.35 -11.38 77.71
#